data_AF-A0A7S4IQC7-F1
#
_entry.id   AF-A0A7S4IQC7-F1
#
_cell.length_a   1.000
_cell.length_b   1.000
_cell.length_c   1.000
_cell.angle_alpha   90.00
_cell.angle_beta   90.00
_cell.angle_gamma   90.00
#
_symmetry.space_group_name_H-M   'P 1'
#
loop_
_entity.id
_entity.type
_entity.pdbx_description
1 polymer ?
#
loop_
_entity_poly.entity_id
_entity_poly.type
_entity_poly.pdbx_seq_one_letter_code
_entity_poly.pdbx_strand_id
1 'polypeptide(L)'
;DHFVMRSSGRLVLQDGVAAYLQKWFSLVELDGARQRILTPPRDTTIRVRLSTEELKQGVKPSEKLKGPIMDTIAQQEAQGCRWQVEEANFMDDVVVLHPDPSYNENCTRSYPRIAVDQYAAAAIMRGADLMAVGVIGLDYGTENDEGKRVGNVRKGEKVSIVVDIARCLSRGQDITPKDSELPLDAPFIANGEVVMSRKEIFNSSKGSGVAVRITERIYPAIAFNEIIQNSNSLFLQNLPSALVSHILNASIIIPTTEISVLTQRSRNQGTEFMICVLLLAAKRLI
;
A
#
# COMPACT_ATOMS: atom_id res chain seq x y z
N ASP A 1 -3.47 -1.33 -17.53
CA ASP A 1 -3.93 -0.98 -18.89
C ASP A 1 -5.37 -0.49 -19.00
N HIS A 2 -6.11 -0.20 -17.91
CA HIS A 2 -7.53 0.23 -17.97
C HIS A 2 -7.82 1.62 -17.37
N PHE A 3 -6.85 2.15 -16.63
CA PHE A 3 -6.89 3.47 -16.02
C PHE A 3 -5.68 4.25 -16.52
N VAL A 4 -5.90 5.44 -17.05
CA VAL A 4 -4.85 6.38 -17.46
C VAL A 4 -4.94 7.55 -16.50
N MET A 5 -3.98 7.66 -15.59
CA MET A 5 -3.88 8.84 -14.75
C MET A 5 -3.13 9.90 -15.58
N ARG A 6 -3.81 11.03 -15.87
CA ARG A 6 -3.22 12.11 -16.67
C ARG A 6 -2.32 12.98 -15.78
N SER A 7 -1.42 13.75 -16.39
CA SER A 7 -0.53 14.70 -15.71
C SER A 7 -1.26 15.63 -14.73
N SER A 8 -2.54 15.93 -14.99
CA SER A 8 -3.42 16.70 -14.11
C SER A 8 -3.82 15.99 -12.80
N GLY A 9 -3.24 14.83 -12.46
CA GLY A 9 -3.61 14.04 -11.28
C GLY A 9 -5.02 13.42 -11.33
N ARG A 10 -5.71 13.49 -12.49
CA ARG A 10 -7.05 12.92 -12.65
C ARG A 10 -6.96 11.49 -13.17
N LEU A 11 -7.64 10.58 -12.48
CA LEU A 11 -7.89 9.23 -12.95
C LEU A 11 -8.88 9.29 -14.12
N VAL A 12 -8.38 9.09 -15.33
CA VAL A 12 -9.23 8.97 -16.51
C VAL A 12 -9.36 7.48 -16.82
N LEU A 13 -10.58 6.97 -16.69
CA LEU A 13 -10.91 5.67 -17.27
C LEU A 13 -10.68 5.76 -18.77
N GLN A 14 -10.05 4.74 -19.36
CA GLN A 14 -10.03 4.66 -20.81
C GLN A 14 -11.46 4.67 -21.36
N ASP A 15 -11.69 5.32 -22.50
CA ASP A 15 -13.03 5.57 -23.02
C ASP A 15 -13.86 4.29 -23.14
N GLY A 16 -13.25 3.17 -23.55
CA GLY A 16 -13.91 1.86 -23.61
C GLY A 16 -14.30 1.30 -22.23
N VAL A 17 -13.49 1.54 -21.19
CA VAL A 17 -13.77 1.12 -19.82
C VAL A 17 -14.86 1.99 -19.20
N ALA A 18 -14.80 3.31 -19.43
CA ALA A 18 -15.83 4.24 -18.99
C ALA A 18 -17.19 3.88 -19.59
N ALA A 19 -17.25 3.67 -20.91
CA ALA A 19 -18.46 3.27 -21.61
C ALA A 19 -19.00 1.91 -21.14
N TYR A 20 -18.12 0.96 -20.82
CA TYR A 20 -18.53 -0.33 -20.26
C TYR A 20 -19.15 -0.19 -18.87
N LEU A 21 -18.51 0.56 -17.97
CA LEU A 21 -18.99 0.74 -16.60
C LEU A 21 -20.29 1.56 -16.54
N GLN A 22 -20.50 2.51 -17.46
CA GLN A 22 -21.75 3.27 -17.58
C GLN A 22 -22.97 2.41 -17.92
N LYS A 23 -22.79 1.15 -18.33
CA LYS A 23 -23.90 0.19 -18.49
C LYS A 23 -24.50 -0.25 -17.15
N TRP A 24 -23.72 -0.16 -16.08
CA TRP A 24 -24.05 -0.72 -14.75
C TRP A 24 -24.15 0.34 -13.66
N PHE A 25 -23.50 1.50 -13.86
CA PHE A 25 -23.41 2.56 -12.87
C PHE A 25 -23.76 3.91 -13.50
N SER A 26 -24.42 4.76 -12.74
CA SER A 26 -24.64 6.16 -13.11
C SER A 26 -23.31 6.93 -13.15
N LEU A 27 -23.30 8.06 -13.88
CA LEU A 27 -22.13 8.95 -13.93
C LEU A 27 -21.69 9.44 -12.55
N VAL A 28 -22.66 9.72 -11.67
CA VAL A 28 -22.40 10.19 -10.31
C VAL A 28 -21.72 9.10 -9.47
N GLU A 29 -22.16 7.85 -9.58
CA GLU A 29 -21.53 6.72 -8.88
C GLU A 29 -20.12 6.47 -9.40
N LEU A 30 -19.90 6.57 -10.72
CA LEU A 30 -18.59 6.41 -11.32
C LEU A 30 -17.63 7.51 -10.92
N ASP A 31 -18.08 8.76 -10.87
CA ASP A 31 -17.25 9.88 -10.41
C ASP A 31 -16.93 9.76 -8.92
N GLY A 32 -17.90 9.35 -8.10
CA GLY A 32 -17.65 9.03 -6.69
C GLY A 32 -16.64 7.90 -6.51
N ALA A 33 -16.76 6.82 -7.29
CA ALA A 33 -15.84 5.69 -7.25
C ALA A 33 -14.43 6.09 -7.72
N ARG A 34 -14.31 6.91 -8.77
CA ARG A 34 -13.03 7.43 -9.26
C ARG A 34 -12.26 8.19 -8.18
N GLN A 35 -12.94 9.07 -7.44
CA GLN A 35 -12.31 9.80 -6.34
C GLN A 35 -11.84 8.86 -5.22
N ARG A 36 -12.67 7.87 -4.85
CA ARG A 36 -12.34 6.90 -3.79
C ARG A 36 -11.22 5.93 -4.16
N ILE A 37 -11.07 5.59 -5.45
CA ILE A 37 -10.00 4.70 -5.93
C ILE A 37 -8.64 5.42 -5.92
N LEU A 38 -8.64 6.75 -6.10
CA LEU A 38 -7.42 7.57 -6.05
C LEU A 38 -6.89 7.76 -4.63
N THR A 39 -7.77 7.71 -3.64
CA THR A 39 -7.40 7.80 -2.23
C THR A 39 -7.11 6.41 -1.67
N PRO A 40 -6.06 6.21 -0.87
CA PRO A 40 -5.89 4.95 -0.15
C PRO A 40 -7.09 4.72 0.79
N PRO A 41 -7.39 3.45 1.15
CA PRO A 41 -8.32 3.17 2.22
C PRO A 41 -7.93 3.93 3.48
N ARG A 42 -8.90 4.63 4.08
CA ARG A 42 -8.66 5.42 5.28
C ARG A 42 -8.28 4.54 6.47
N ASP A 43 -8.94 3.40 6.60
CA ASP A 43 -8.75 2.49 7.71
C ASP A 43 -7.74 1.41 7.36
N THR A 44 -6.88 1.09 8.33
CA THR A 44 -5.98 -0.06 8.19
C THR A 44 -6.55 -1.26 8.91
N THR A 45 -6.70 -2.37 8.19
CA THR A 45 -7.23 -3.62 8.75
C THR A 45 -6.10 -4.61 8.98
N ILE A 46 -6.06 -5.17 10.18
CA ILE A 46 -5.08 -6.15 10.63
C ILE A 46 -5.84 -7.40 11.05
N ARG A 47 -5.47 -8.54 10.47
CA ARG A 47 -5.93 -9.85 10.91
C ARG A 47 -4.92 -10.44 11.89
N VAL A 48 -5.41 -10.92 13.01
CA VAL A 48 -4.64 -11.48 14.12
C VAL A 48 -4.86 -12.98 14.18
N ARG A 49 -3.80 -13.76 14.11
CA ARG A 49 -3.87 -15.20 14.35
C ARG A 49 -3.97 -15.47 15.85
N LEU A 50 -5.12 -15.98 16.26
CA LEU A 50 -5.36 -16.54 17.59
C LEU A 50 -5.23 -18.06 17.54
N SER A 51 -4.62 -18.65 18.56
CA SER A 51 -4.61 -20.10 18.78
C SER A 51 -5.96 -20.57 19.30
N THR A 52 -6.20 -21.88 19.21
CA THR A 52 -7.41 -22.50 19.76
C THR A 52 -7.54 -22.27 21.26
N GLU A 53 -6.43 -22.29 21.99
CA GLU A 53 -6.37 -22.05 23.43
C GLU A 53 -6.70 -20.59 23.76
N GLU A 54 -6.17 -19.64 22.99
CA GLU A 54 -6.43 -18.20 23.15
C GLU A 54 -7.90 -17.89 22.90
N LEU A 55 -8.50 -18.46 21.86
CA LEU A 55 -9.93 -18.34 21.59
C LEU A 55 -10.78 -18.89 22.74
N LYS A 56 -10.42 -20.06 23.29
CA LYS A 56 -11.13 -20.66 24.45
C LYS A 56 -11.00 -19.81 25.72
N GLN A 57 -9.88 -19.12 25.89
CA GLN A 57 -9.64 -18.20 27.00
C GLN A 57 -10.31 -16.84 26.80
N GLY A 58 -10.93 -16.60 25.64
CA GLY A 58 -11.55 -15.31 25.31
C GLY A 58 -10.53 -14.20 25.08
N VAL A 59 -9.29 -14.54 24.70
CA VAL A 59 -8.25 -13.55 24.37
C VAL A 59 -8.71 -12.76 23.16
N LYS A 60 -8.72 -11.44 23.31
CA LYS A 60 -9.13 -10.54 22.25
C LYS A 60 -8.00 -10.27 21.26
N PRO A 61 -8.29 -10.05 19.96
CA PRO A 61 -7.29 -9.66 18.97
C PRO A 61 -6.49 -8.42 19.36
N SER A 62 -7.14 -7.41 19.94
CA SER A 62 -6.50 -6.16 20.39
C SER A 62 -5.44 -6.40 21.46
N GLU A 63 -5.58 -7.44 22.29
CA GLU A 63 -4.61 -7.78 23.32
C GLU A 63 -3.31 -8.32 22.73
N LYS A 64 -3.37 -8.99 21.57
CA LYS A 64 -2.19 -9.46 20.83
C LYS A 64 -1.48 -8.37 20.05
N LEU A 65 -2.13 -7.24 19.83
CA LEU A 65 -1.50 -6.06 19.26
C LEU A 65 -0.66 -5.30 20.31
N LYS A 66 -0.71 -5.68 21.59
CA LYS A 66 0.11 -5.04 22.64
C LYS A 66 1.61 -5.23 22.37
N GLY A 67 2.41 -4.21 22.70
CA GLY A 67 3.85 -4.16 22.45
C GLY A 67 4.18 -3.37 21.18
N PRO A 68 4.90 -3.94 20.18
CA PRO A 68 5.48 -3.18 19.06
C PRO A 68 4.49 -2.34 18.23
N ILE A 69 3.24 -2.79 18.10
CA ILE A 69 2.20 -2.01 17.38
C ILE A 69 1.78 -0.80 18.20
N MET A 70 1.54 -0.95 19.50
CA MET A 70 1.17 0.17 20.36
C MET A 70 2.31 1.18 20.47
N ASP A 71 3.56 0.72 20.47
CA ASP A 71 4.74 1.60 20.43
C ASP A 71 4.80 2.38 19.10
N THR A 72 4.52 1.71 17.98
CA THR A 72 4.49 2.35 16.65
C THR A 72 3.33 3.33 16.54
N ILE A 73 2.15 2.98 17.06
CA ILE A 73 1.01 3.88 17.16
C ILE A 73 1.41 5.09 18.00
N ALA A 74 1.96 4.92 19.20
CA ALA A 74 2.37 6.01 20.07
C ALA A 74 3.41 6.94 19.42
N GLN A 75 4.37 6.41 18.65
CA GLN A 75 5.30 7.22 17.86
C GLN A 75 4.60 8.07 16.80
N GLN A 76 3.58 7.52 16.14
CA GLN A 76 2.76 8.25 15.16
C GLN A 76 1.84 9.27 15.83
N GLU A 77 1.33 8.99 17.03
CA GLU A 77 0.57 9.94 17.84
C GLU A 77 1.42 11.14 18.26
N ALA A 78 2.70 10.92 18.56
CA ALA A 78 3.66 11.99 18.82
C ALA A 78 3.92 12.88 17.60
N GLN A 79 3.68 12.37 16.38
CA GLN A 79 3.73 13.12 15.12
C GLN A 79 2.41 13.84 14.80
N GLY A 80 1.41 13.74 15.69
CA GLY A 80 0.15 14.48 15.59
C GLY A 80 -1.02 13.68 14.99
N CYS A 81 -0.82 12.39 14.68
CA CYS A 81 -1.90 11.53 14.19
C CYS A 81 -2.41 10.59 15.29
N ARG A 82 -3.59 10.86 15.84
CA ARG A 82 -4.24 9.94 16.79
C ARG A 82 -4.88 8.75 16.08
N TRP A 83 -4.89 7.60 16.74
CA TRP A 83 -5.46 6.37 16.18
C TRP A 83 -6.47 5.75 17.14
N GLN A 84 -7.65 5.41 16.62
CA GLN A 84 -8.62 4.59 17.34
C GLN A 84 -8.45 3.14 16.90
N VAL A 85 -8.42 2.23 17.87
CA VAL A 85 -8.29 0.79 17.66
C VAL A 85 -9.64 0.15 17.95
N GLU A 86 -10.25 -0.47 16.94
CA GLU A 86 -11.57 -1.11 17.05
C GLU A 86 -11.49 -2.59 16.67
N GLU A 87 -12.14 -3.46 17.46
CA GLU A 87 -12.36 -4.87 17.10
C GLU A 87 -13.53 -4.97 16.12
N ALA A 88 -13.37 -5.69 15.03
CA ALA A 88 -14.46 -5.85 14.07
C ALA A 88 -15.60 -6.67 14.69
N ASN A 89 -16.77 -6.06 14.89
CA ASN A 89 -17.93 -6.67 15.57
C ASN A 89 -18.41 -8.02 15.00
N PHE A 90 -18.02 -8.36 13.77
CA PHE A 90 -18.46 -9.57 13.05
C PHE A 90 -17.31 -10.54 12.74
N MET A 91 -16.09 -10.26 13.22
CA MET A 91 -14.91 -11.09 13.00
C MET A 91 -14.00 -11.06 14.24
N ASP A 92 -13.96 -12.18 14.96
CA ASP A 92 -13.24 -12.33 16.23
C ASP A 92 -11.71 -12.34 16.08
N ASP A 93 -11.18 -12.18 14.87
CA ASP A 93 -9.75 -12.20 14.54
C ASP A 93 -9.29 -10.93 13.79
N VAL A 94 -10.11 -9.88 13.73
CA VAL A 94 -9.80 -8.65 12.98
C VAL A 94 -9.83 -7.41 13.87
N VAL A 95 -8.83 -6.56 13.68
CA VAL A 95 -8.74 -5.23 14.26
C VAL A 95 -8.66 -4.19 13.15
N VAL A 96 -9.34 -3.07 13.35
CA VAL A 96 -9.37 -1.93 12.46
C VAL A 96 -8.75 -0.74 13.17
N LEU A 97 -7.83 -0.06 12.48
CA LEU A 97 -7.19 1.16 12.94
C LEU A 97 -7.76 2.33 12.17
N HIS A 98 -8.40 3.25 12.90
CA HIS A 98 -9.02 4.44 12.36
C HIS A 98 -8.14 5.66 12.66
N PRO A 99 -7.64 6.37 11.64
CA PRO A 99 -6.94 7.62 11.87
C PRO A 99 -7.92 8.73 12.25
N ASP A 100 -7.46 9.65 13.10
CA ASP A 100 -8.19 10.85 13.49
C ASP A 100 -8.74 11.57 12.24
N PRO A 101 -10.08 11.82 12.15
CA PRO A 101 -10.66 12.56 11.04
C PRO A 101 -10.09 13.97 10.86
N SER A 102 -9.52 14.55 11.91
CA SER A 102 -8.91 15.87 11.89
C SER A 102 -7.44 15.86 11.46
N TYR A 103 -6.89 14.69 11.14
CA TYR A 103 -5.53 14.59 10.61
C TYR A 103 -5.42 15.45 9.35
N ASN A 104 -4.72 16.56 9.53
CA ASN A 104 -4.41 17.52 8.49
C ASN A 104 -2.92 17.78 8.58
N GLU A 105 -2.14 16.99 7.84
CA GLU A 105 -0.72 17.26 7.72
C GLU A 105 -0.51 18.37 6.69
N ASN A 106 0.18 19.43 7.13
CA ASN A 106 0.78 20.44 6.26
C ASN A 106 1.97 19.86 5.46
N CYS A 107 1.81 18.67 4.88
CA CYS A 107 2.81 18.00 4.08
C CYS A 107 2.86 18.68 2.71
N THR A 108 3.88 19.52 2.52
CA THR A 108 4.08 20.28 1.29
C THR A 108 5.37 19.83 0.61
N ARG A 109 5.35 19.88 -0.73
CA ARG A 109 6.53 19.57 -1.54
C ARG A 109 7.55 20.71 -1.43
N SER A 110 8.61 20.49 -0.66
CA SER A 110 9.61 21.51 -0.35
C SER A 110 11.07 21.07 -0.57
N TYR A 111 11.30 19.82 -0.96
CA TYR A 111 12.63 19.22 -1.01
C TYR A 111 12.99 18.69 -2.41
N PRO A 112 14.28 18.37 -2.67
CA PRO A 112 14.70 17.68 -3.88
C PRO A 112 13.88 16.42 -4.18
N ARG A 113 13.71 16.12 -5.46
CA ARG A 113 12.74 15.11 -5.91
C ARG A 113 13.35 13.71 -5.94
N ILE A 114 12.56 12.72 -5.55
CA ILE A 114 12.78 11.32 -5.89
C ILE A 114 11.53 10.79 -6.61
N ALA A 115 11.72 10.17 -7.77
CA ALA A 115 10.63 9.63 -8.56
C ALA A 115 10.47 8.13 -8.33
N VAL A 116 9.22 7.71 -8.20
CA VAL A 116 8.83 6.32 -7.98
C VAL A 116 7.74 5.90 -8.96
N ASP A 117 7.53 4.60 -9.11
CA ASP A 117 6.39 4.09 -9.88
C ASP A 117 5.09 4.17 -9.08
N GLN A 118 3.98 3.91 -9.77
CA GLN A 118 2.64 3.86 -9.18
C GLN A 118 2.47 2.79 -8.08
N TYR A 119 3.26 1.71 -8.07
CA TYR A 119 3.12 0.63 -7.11
C TYR A 119 3.81 0.98 -5.78
N ALA A 120 5.03 1.51 -5.86
CA ALA A 120 5.74 2.09 -4.73
C ALA A 120 4.94 3.27 -4.14
N ALA A 121 4.37 4.13 -5.00
CA ALA A 121 3.49 5.20 -4.55
C ALA A 121 2.29 4.67 -3.75
N ALA A 122 1.59 3.65 -4.29
CA ALA A 122 0.46 3.03 -3.61
C ALA A 122 0.86 2.36 -2.27
N ALA A 123 2.06 1.81 -2.18
CA ALA A 123 2.58 1.24 -0.93
C ALA A 123 2.88 2.33 0.12
N ILE A 124 3.52 3.44 -0.30
CA ILE A 124 3.85 4.58 0.58
C ILE A 124 2.58 5.23 1.12
N MET A 125 1.57 5.45 0.26
CA MET A 125 0.27 5.99 0.68
C MET A 125 -0.47 5.07 1.66
N ARG A 126 -0.08 3.79 1.77
CA ARG A 126 -0.59 2.82 2.76
C ARG A 126 0.37 2.56 3.92
N GLY A 127 1.38 3.42 4.12
CA GLY A 127 2.23 3.37 5.30
C GLY A 127 3.64 2.83 5.07
N ALA A 128 3.95 2.27 3.90
CA ALA A 128 5.29 1.72 3.66
C ALA A 128 6.37 2.81 3.60
N ASP A 129 7.61 2.41 3.89
CA ASP A 129 8.80 3.15 3.48
C ASP A 129 9.13 2.91 2.01
N LEU A 130 9.90 3.81 1.41
CA LEU A 130 10.35 3.66 0.03
C LEU A 130 11.56 2.73 -0.03
N MET A 131 11.36 1.55 -0.62
CA MET A 131 12.43 0.58 -0.88
C MET A 131 13.27 0.97 -2.09
N ALA A 132 14.55 0.59 -2.11
CA ALA A 132 15.48 0.92 -3.21
C ALA A 132 14.99 0.46 -4.60
N VAL A 133 14.31 -0.69 -4.68
CA VAL A 133 13.69 -1.19 -5.93
C VAL A 133 12.57 -0.30 -6.47
N GLY A 134 11.92 0.48 -5.60
CA GLY A 134 10.84 1.39 -6.00
C GLY A 134 11.34 2.73 -6.52
N VAL A 135 12.65 3.02 -6.42
CA VAL A 135 13.24 4.26 -6.90
C VAL A 135 13.52 4.17 -8.40
N ILE A 136 12.93 5.07 -9.19
CA ILE A 136 13.20 5.19 -10.62
C ILE A 136 14.26 6.25 -10.87
N GLY A 137 14.08 7.46 -10.34
CA GLY A 137 14.94 8.61 -10.63
C GLY A 137 15.21 9.47 -9.39
N LEU A 138 16.33 10.20 -9.42
CA LEU A 138 16.74 11.11 -8.34
C LEU A 138 17.10 12.47 -8.92
N ASP A 139 16.78 13.54 -8.20
CA ASP A 139 17.24 14.88 -8.55
C ASP A 139 18.75 14.97 -8.27
N TYR A 140 19.55 15.21 -9.32
CA TYR A 140 20.99 15.32 -9.15
C TYR A 140 21.42 16.76 -8.85
N GLY A 141 20.48 17.71 -8.82
CA GLY A 141 20.73 19.10 -8.55
C GLY A 141 21.50 19.81 -9.65
N THR A 142 21.52 21.14 -9.59
CA THR A 142 22.23 21.99 -10.54
C THR A 142 23.57 22.44 -9.97
N GLU A 143 24.60 22.56 -10.80
CA GLU A 143 25.83 23.23 -10.40
C GLU A 143 25.56 24.72 -10.15
N ASN A 144 26.05 25.23 -9.01
CA ASN A 144 26.14 26.66 -8.75
C ASN A 144 27.41 27.24 -9.41
N ASP A 145 27.60 28.56 -9.31
CA ASP A 145 28.76 29.26 -9.88
C ASP A 145 30.12 28.80 -9.31
N GLU A 146 30.11 28.07 -8.20
CA GLU A 146 31.28 27.47 -7.55
C GLU A 146 31.53 26.01 -8.00
N GLY A 147 30.75 25.49 -8.96
CA GLY A 147 30.83 24.10 -9.44
C GLY A 147 30.29 23.06 -8.45
N LYS A 148 29.59 23.48 -7.39
CA LYS A 148 28.95 22.60 -6.40
C LYS A 148 27.50 22.32 -6.79
N ARG A 149 27.11 21.05 -6.84
CA ARG A 149 25.70 20.68 -7.06
C ARG A 149 24.84 21.04 -5.84
N VAL A 150 23.81 21.85 -6.07
CA VAL A 150 22.82 22.31 -5.09
C VAL A 150 21.47 21.67 -5.41
N GLY A 151 20.70 21.31 -4.39
CA GLY A 151 19.39 20.68 -4.56
C GLY A 151 19.46 19.22 -5.00
N ASN A 152 20.60 18.54 -4.79
CA ASN A 152 20.77 17.15 -5.17
C ASN A 152 20.43 16.19 -4.03
N VAL A 153 19.87 15.03 -4.37
CA VAL A 153 19.54 14.00 -3.40
C VAL A 153 20.81 13.32 -2.86
N ARG A 154 20.99 13.31 -1.54
CA ARG A 154 22.09 12.64 -0.83
C ARG A 154 21.57 11.87 0.38
N LYS A 155 22.34 10.89 0.84
CA LYS A 155 22.06 10.19 2.10
C LYS A 155 22.06 11.19 3.27
N GLY A 156 21.06 11.09 4.13
CA GLY A 156 20.78 11.99 5.27
C GLY A 156 19.94 13.22 4.93
N GLU A 157 19.67 13.48 3.64
CA GLU A 157 18.90 14.65 3.22
C GLU A 157 17.40 14.36 3.15
N LYS A 158 16.60 15.43 3.27
CA LYS A 158 15.16 15.35 3.05
C LYS A 158 14.79 15.30 1.56
N VAL A 159 13.90 14.36 1.30
CA VAL A 159 13.12 13.95 0.13
C VAL A 159 11.78 14.60 -0.13
N SER A 160 11.43 15.00 -1.36
CA SER A 160 10.02 15.01 -1.79
C SER A 160 9.77 13.89 -2.80
N ILE A 161 8.81 13.01 -2.52
CA ILE A 161 8.51 11.84 -3.34
C ILE A 161 7.42 12.20 -4.34
N VAL A 162 7.72 11.95 -5.62
CA VAL A 162 6.82 12.20 -6.75
C VAL A 162 6.60 10.92 -7.56
N VAL A 163 5.48 10.85 -8.26
CA VAL A 163 5.07 9.63 -8.99
C VAL A 163 5.24 9.82 -10.50
N ASP A 164 5.99 8.93 -11.13
CA ASP A 164 6.04 8.82 -12.59
C ASP A 164 4.87 7.96 -13.09
N ILE A 165 3.71 8.59 -13.17
CA ILE A 165 2.48 7.97 -13.64
C ILE A 165 2.54 7.64 -15.14
N ALA A 166 3.16 8.53 -15.92
CA ALA A 166 3.26 8.37 -17.37
C ALA A 166 4.27 7.29 -17.77
N ARG A 167 5.09 6.82 -16.82
CA ARG A 167 6.17 5.85 -17.04
C ARG A 167 7.16 6.36 -18.10
N CYS A 168 7.48 7.64 -18.01
CA CYS A 168 8.41 8.31 -18.91
C CYS A 168 9.87 8.16 -18.48
N LEU A 169 10.13 7.73 -17.25
CA LEU A 169 11.48 7.64 -16.72
C LEU A 169 12.09 6.24 -16.86
N SER A 170 13.37 6.21 -17.16
CA SER A 170 14.22 5.02 -17.04
C SER A 170 14.86 4.94 -15.66
N ARG A 171 15.09 3.71 -15.17
CA ARG A 171 15.71 3.50 -13.86
C ARG A 171 17.13 4.09 -13.83
N GLY A 172 17.42 4.88 -12.80
CA GLY A 172 18.67 5.60 -12.63
C GLY A 172 18.70 6.98 -13.28
N GLN A 173 17.63 7.44 -13.93
CA GLN A 173 17.62 8.73 -14.63
C GLN A 173 17.76 9.92 -13.67
N ASP A 174 18.43 10.98 -14.17
CA ASP A 174 18.47 12.30 -13.52
C ASP A 174 17.12 12.98 -13.73
N ILE A 175 16.46 13.35 -12.62
CA ILE A 175 15.19 14.07 -12.67
C ILE A 175 15.33 15.54 -12.25
N THR A 176 16.51 16.13 -12.39
CA THR A 176 16.68 17.59 -12.27
C THR A 176 15.74 18.27 -13.27
N PRO A 177 14.94 19.30 -12.88
CA PRO A 177 13.88 19.86 -13.72
C PRO A 177 14.24 20.27 -15.16
N LYS A 178 15.49 20.67 -15.40
CA LYS A 178 15.94 21.08 -16.74
C LYS A 178 16.18 19.89 -17.68
N ASP A 179 16.46 18.72 -17.12
CA ASP A 179 16.96 17.55 -17.83
C ASP A 179 15.99 16.36 -17.76
N SER A 180 14.78 16.58 -17.26
CA SER A 180 13.81 15.53 -16.97
C SER A 180 12.56 15.61 -17.83
N GLU A 181 12.12 14.46 -18.34
CA GLU A 181 10.80 14.30 -18.95
C GLU A 181 9.67 14.27 -17.90
N LEU A 182 10.01 14.14 -16.61
CA LEU A 182 9.03 14.14 -15.53
C LEU A 182 8.47 15.55 -15.32
N PRO A 183 7.14 15.74 -15.45
CA PRO A 183 6.53 17.05 -15.28
C PRO A 183 6.83 17.69 -13.92
N LEU A 184 6.93 19.03 -13.89
CA LEU A 184 7.13 19.77 -12.65
C LEU A 184 5.98 19.57 -11.66
N ASP A 185 4.76 19.42 -12.17
CA ASP A 185 3.52 19.16 -11.44
C ASP A 185 3.25 17.66 -11.21
N ALA A 186 4.25 16.79 -11.43
CA ALA A 186 4.13 15.37 -11.12
C ALA A 186 3.59 15.17 -9.69
N PRO A 187 2.61 14.26 -9.50
CA PRO A 187 1.93 14.10 -8.22
C PRO A 187 2.89 13.81 -7.08
N PHE A 188 2.75 14.61 -6.04
CA PHE A 188 3.47 14.50 -4.78
C PHE A 188 2.71 13.60 -3.81
N ILE A 189 3.42 12.76 -3.05
CA ILE A 189 2.78 11.78 -2.14
C ILE A 189 3.26 11.80 -0.70
N ALA A 190 4.52 12.20 -0.45
CA ALA A 190 5.13 12.21 0.88
C ALA A 190 6.51 12.88 0.87
N ASN A 191 6.99 13.30 2.05
CA ASN A 191 8.40 13.61 2.27
C ASN A 191 9.06 12.54 3.14
N GLY A 192 10.39 12.44 3.06
CA GLY A 192 11.15 11.46 3.84
C GLY A 192 12.63 11.78 3.93
N GLU A 193 13.38 10.97 4.66
CA GLU A 193 14.83 11.08 4.82
C GLU A 193 15.53 9.95 4.05
N VAL A 194 16.51 10.31 3.23
CA VAL A 194 17.25 9.35 2.41
C VAL A 194 18.23 8.56 3.27
N VAL A 195 18.09 7.24 3.32
CA VAL A 195 18.96 6.36 4.12
C VAL A 195 20.02 5.64 3.29
N MET A 196 19.86 5.61 1.96
CA MET A 196 20.81 5.03 1.01
C MET A 196 21.39 6.07 0.07
N SER A 197 22.68 5.96 -0.22
CA SER A 197 23.32 6.69 -1.31
C SER A 197 22.82 6.24 -2.68
N ARG A 198 22.94 7.10 -3.70
CA ARG A 198 22.62 6.77 -5.10
C ARG A 198 23.28 5.47 -5.56
N LYS A 199 24.54 5.26 -5.18
CA LYS A 199 25.29 4.04 -5.52
C LYS A 199 24.64 2.81 -4.91
N GLU A 200 24.21 2.88 -3.66
CA GLU A 200 23.51 1.77 -2.99
C GLU A 200 22.13 1.50 -3.61
N ILE A 201 21.40 2.55 -3.99
CA ILE A 201 20.06 2.43 -4.62
C ILE A 201 20.13 1.73 -5.98
N PHE A 202 21.10 2.09 -6.84
CA PHE A 202 21.14 1.61 -8.23
C PHE A 202 22.16 0.51 -8.52
N ASN A 203 23.21 0.33 -7.70
CA ASN A 203 24.22 -0.72 -7.94
C ASN A 203 24.01 -1.99 -7.09
N SER A 204 23.01 -2.04 -6.21
CA SER A 204 22.74 -3.24 -5.43
C SER A 204 22.14 -4.32 -6.33
N SER A 205 22.93 -5.36 -6.63
CA SER A 205 22.51 -6.55 -7.42
C SER A 205 21.32 -7.31 -6.81
N LYS A 206 20.91 -6.97 -5.59
CA LYS A 206 19.73 -7.51 -4.89
C LYS A 206 18.69 -6.46 -4.49
N GLY A 207 18.90 -5.16 -4.74
CA GLY A 207 17.91 -4.10 -4.56
C GLY A 207 17.15 -4.06 -3.22
N SER A 208 17.67 -4.67 -2.15
CA SER A 208 16.91 -4.87 -0.92
C SER A 208 17.30 -3.82 0.11
N GLY A 209 16.30 -3.18 0.71
CA GLY A 209 16.48 -2.25 1.80
C GLY A 209 15.68 -0.97 1.59
N VAL A 210 15.47 -0.27 2.69
CA VAL A 210 14.83 1.04 2.69
C VAL A 210 15.80 2.04 2.05
N ALA A 211 15.34 2.79 1.06
CA ALA A 211 16.08 3.88 0.43
C ALA A 211 15.70 5.24 1.01
N VAL A 212 14.42 5.43 1.35
CA VAL A 212 13.91 6.64 2.01
C VAL A 212 12.96 6.21 3.13
N ARG A 213 13.22 6.67 4.35
CA ARG A 213 12.30 6.54 5.49
C ARG A 213 11.29 7.67 5.41
N ILE A 214 10.01 7.36 5.41
CA ILE A 214 8.95 8.37 5.26
C ILE A 214 8.74 9.10 6.58
N THR A 215 8.80 10.42 6.55
CA THR A 215 8.73 11.27 7.75
C THR A 215 7.50 12.17 7.77
N GLU A 216 6.93 12.49 6.60
CA GLU A 216 5.75 13.36 6.47
C GLU A 216 4.84 12.77 5.40
N ARG A 217 3.54 12.58 5.68
CA ARG A 217 2.61 11.86 4.81
C ARG A 217 1.41 12.73 4.45
N ILE A 218 0.89 12.57 3.23
CA ILE A 218 -0.37 13.20 2.86
C ILE A 218 -1.55 12.44 3.48
N TYR A 219 -1.45 11.10 3.53
CA TYR A 219 -2.47 10.23 4.10
C TYR A 219 -1.96 9.60 5.40
N PRO A 220 -2.80 9.57 6.45
CA PRO A 220 -2.41 8.96 7.71
C PRO A 220 -2.28 7.45 7.50
N ALA A 221 -1.10 6.90 7.79
CA ALA A 221 -0.85 5.48 7.66
C ALA A 221 0.32 5.05 8.57
N ILE A 222 0.20 3.87 9.17
CA ILE A 222 1.22 3.30 10.05
C ILE A 222 2.17 2.43 9.24
N ALA A 223 3.47 2.54 9.50
CA ALA A 223 4.48 1.68 8.91
C ALA A 223 4.55 0.34 9.67
N PHE A 224 4.05 -0.73 9.05
CA PHE A 224 4.02 -2.07 9.65
C PHE A 224 5.19 -2.98 9.27
N ASN A 225 6.14 -2.50 8.45
CA ASN A 225 7.18 -3.34 7.87
C ASN A 225 7.98 -4.11 8.93
N GLU A 226 8.43 -3.43 9.99
CA GLU A 226 9.22 -4.05 11.06
C GLU A 226 8.35 -4.91 11.98
N ILE A 227 7.11 -4.51 12.23
CA ILE A 227 6.16 -5.24 13.08
C ILE A 227 5.81 -6.60 12.47
N ILE A 228 5.45 -6.62 11.19
CA ILE A 228 5.00 -7.85 10.51
C ILE A 228 6.16 -8.82 10.30
N GLN A 229 7.34 -8.31 9.96
CA GLN A 229 8.52 -9.16 9.78
C GLN A 229 8.90 -9.90 11.08
N ASN A 230 8.64 -9.28 12.22
CA ASN A 230 8.93 -9.86 13.53
C ASN A 230 7.74 -10.59 14.17
N SER A 231 6.59 -10.67 13.46
CA SER A 231 5.38 -11.30 13.99
C SER A 231 4.79 -12.34 13.06
N ASN A 232 4.70 -13.58 13.55
CA ASN A 232 4.01 -14.67 12.84
C ASN A 232 2.49 -14.69 13.09
N SER A 233 1.97 -13.74 13.87
CA SER A 233 0.56 -13.68 14.26
C SER A 233 -0.21 -12.53 13.63
N LEU A 234 0.41 -11.70 12.79
CA LEU A 234 -0.20 -10.48 12.27
C LEU A 234 -0.13 -10.42 10.76
N PHE A 235 -1.26 -10.11 10.13
CA PHE A 235 -1.38 -10.04 8.68
C PHE A 235 -2.12 -8.76 8.30
N LEU A 236 -1.52 -7.95 7.42
CA LEU A 236 -2.25 -6.90 6.74
C LEU A 236 -3.16 -7.53 5.71
N GLN A 237 -4.46 -7.42 5.96
CA GLN A 237 -5.48 -7.96 5.08
C GLN A 237 -6.63 -6.97 5.03
N ASN A 238 -7.04 -6.57 3.82
CA ASN A 238 -8.20 -5.70 3.69
C ASN A 238 -9.46 -6.37 4.26
N LEU A 239 -10.36 -5.56 4.81
CA LEU A 239 -11.57 -6.03 5.48
C LEU A 239 -12.42 -6.97 4.59
N PRO A 240 -12.65 -6.70 3.29
CA PRO A 240 -13.41 -7.62 2.44
C PRO A 240 -12.75 -9.01 2.30
N SER A 241 -11.41 -9.09 2.21
CA SER A 241 -10.73 -10.38 2.11
C SER A 241 -10.77 -11.17 3.41
N ALA A 242 -10.70 -10.49 4.55
CA ALA A 242 -10.89 -11.13 5.85
C ALA A 242 -12.32 -11.70 5.96
N LEU A 243 -13.33 -10.90 5.59
CA LEU A 243 -14.73 -11.29 5.59
C LEU A 243 -14.99 -12.53 4.73
N VAL A 244 -14.40 -12.61 3.53
CA VAL A 244 -14.54 -13.79 2.66
C VAL A 244 -14.09 -15.08 3.37
N SER A 245 -13.03 -15.02 4.17
CA SER A 245 -12.54 -16.20 4.92
C SER A 245 -13.55 -16.67 5.97
N HIS A 246 -14.24 -15.73 6.61
CA HIS A 246 -15.30 -16.02 7.60
C HIS A 246 -16.57 -16.54 6.95
N ILE A 247 -16.99 -15.94 5.83
CA ILE A 247 -18.15 -16.40 5.04
C ILE A 247 -17.94 -17.84 4.56
N LEU A 248 -16.72 -18.16 4.08
CA LEU A 248 -16.40 -19.50 3.63
C LEU A 248 -16.52 -20.54 4.76
N ASN A 249 -16.32 -20.11 6.02
CA ASN A 249 -16.39 -20.93 7.23
C ASN A 249 -15.73 -22.32 7.04
N ALA A 250 -14.40 -22.33 6.89
CA ALA A 250 -13.61 -23.51 6.55
C ALA A 250 -13.66 -24.67 7.57
N SER A 251 -14.49 -24.58 8.61
CA SER A 251 -14.96 -25.71 9.43
C SER A 251 -15.66 -26.80 8.59
N ILE A 252 -16.06 -26.48 7.35
CA ILE A 252 -16.68 -27.37 6.36
C ILE A 252 -15.62 -27.91 5.39
N ILE A 253 -14.49 -28.43 5.89
CA ILE A 253 -13.59 -29.27 5.09
C ILE A 253 -13.76 -30.71 5.57
N ILE A 254 -14.46 -31.47 4.74
CA ILE A 254 -14.73 -32.91 4.80
C ILE A 254 -13.44 -33.69 5.13
N PRO A 255 -13.52 -34.81 5.88
CA PRO A 255 -12.36 -35.61 6.27
C PRO A 255 -11.41 -35.89 5.10
N THR A 256 -10.13 -35.84 5.41
CA THR A 256 -8.93 -35.85 4.55
C THR A 256 -8.80 -37.02 3.57
N THR A 257 -9.76 -37.95 3.54
CA THR A 257 -9.76 -39.15 2.70
C THR A 257 -10.21 -38.92 1.25
N GLU A 258 -10.92 -37.84 0.92
CA GLU A 258 -11.38 -37.57 -0.47
C GLU A 258 -10.52 -36.56 -1.25
N ILE A 259 -9.63 -35.82 -0.59
CA ILE A 259 -8.81 -34.76 -1.23
C ILE A 259 -7.71 -35.33 -2.13
N SER A 260 -7.25 -36.56 -1.86
CA SER A 260 -6.25 -37.27 -2.68
C SER A 260 -6.76 -37.59 -4.10
N VAL A 261 -8.08 -37.72 -4.29
CA VAL A 261 -8.68 -38.03 -5.59
C VAL A 261 -8.84 -36.77 -6.46
N LEU A 262 -9.07 -35.60 -5.85
CA LEU A 262 -9.24 -34.33 -6.57
C LEU A 262 -7.90 -33.64 -6.91
N THR A 263 -6.87 -33.80 -6.08
CA THR A 263 -5.53 -33.23 -6.33
C THR A 263 -4.78 -33.90 -7.48
N GLN A 264 -5.12 -35.13 -7.86
CA GLN A 264 -4.54 -35.78 -9.04
C GLN A 264 -5.11 -35.26 -10.37
N ARG A 265 -6.29 -34.62 -10.38
CA ARG A 265 -6.92 -34.14 -11.63
C ARG A 265 -6.73 -32.65 -11.94
N SER A 266 -6.36 -31.79 -10.98
CA SER A 266 -6.31 -30.34 -11.21
C SER A 266 -4.93 -29.74 -11.55
N ARG A 267 -3.92 -30.57 -11.82
CA ARG A 267 -2.57 -30.08 -12.21
C ARG A 267 -2.53 -29.24 -13.49
N ASN A 268 -3.61 -29.19 -14.28
CA ASN A 268 -3.60 -28.52 -15.58
C ASN A 268 -4.53 -27.30 -15.76
N GLN A 269 -5.43 -26.95 -14.85
CA GLN A 269 -6.34 -25.81 -15.07
C GLN A 269 -6.70 -25.08 -13.76
N GLY A 270 -5.85 -24.11 -13.38
CA GLY A 270 -5.97 -23.36 -12.13
C GLY A 270 -7.17 -22.40 -12.05
N THR A 271 -7.83 -22.10 -13.16
CA THR A 271 -8.96 -21.15 -13.21
C THR A 271 -10.32 -21.82 -12.98
N GLU A 272 -10.48 -23.09 -13.39
CA GLU A 272 -11.74 -23.82 -13.26
C GLU A 272 -12.03 -24.24 -11.82
N PHE A 273 -11.00 -24.48 -11.01
CA PHE A 273 -11.15 -24.87 -9.61
C PHE A 273 -11.78 -23.74 -8.76
N MET A 274 -11.36 -22.49 -8.99
CA MET A 274 -11.90 -21.34 -8.26
C MET A 274 -13.37 -21.07 -8.61
N ILE A 275 -13.74 -21.25 -9.89
CA ILE A 275 -15.11 -21.11 -10.37
C ILE A 275 -16.01 -22.21 -9.81
N CYS A 276 -15.53 -23.46 -9.74
CA CYS A 276 -16.28 -24.57 -9.14
C CYS A 276 -16.54 -24.36 -7.64
N VAL A 277 -15.55 -23.87 -6.88
CA VAL A 277 -15.73 -23.56 -5.44
C VAL A 277 -16.74 -22.43 -5.24
N LEU A 278 -16.68 -21.38 -6.06
CA LEU A 278 -17.63 -20.26 -6.01
C LEU A 278 -19.05 -20.67 -6.43
N LEU A 279 -19.20 -21.53 -7.44
CA LEU A 279 -20.51 -22.04 -7.88
C LEU A 279 -21.12 -23.00 -6.86
N LEU A 280 -20.31 -23.81 -6.18
CA LEU A 280 -20.77 -24.68 -5.08
C LEU A 280 -21.22 -23.88 -3.86
N ALA A 281 -20.56 -22.75 -3.56
CA ALA A 281 -20.99 -21.83 -2.52
C ALA A 281 -22.30 -21.10 -2.90
N ALA A 282 -22.42 -20.63 -4.15
CA ALA A 282 -23.60 -19.92 -4.63
C ALA A 282 -24.85 -20.81 -4.72
N LYS A 283 -24.71 -22.10 -5.07
CA LYS A 283 -25.83 -23.04 -5.19
C LYS A 283 -26.47 -23.45 -3.85
N ARG A 284 -25.84 -23.11 -2.72
CA ARG A 284 -26.36 -23.37 -1.36
C ARG A 284 -26.90 -22.12 -0.66
N LEU A 285 -26.79 -20.95 -1.29
CA LEU A 285 -27.39 -19.68 -0.84
C LEU A 285 -28.79 -19.44 -1.44
N ILE A 286 -29.25 -20.34 -2.31
CA ILE A 286 -30.63 -20.44 -2.84
C ILE A 286 -31.27 -21.67 -2.20
#